data_AF-A0A5C6DLU0-F1
#
_entry.id   AF-A0A5C6DLU0-F1
#
_cell.length_a   1.000
_cell.length_b   1.000
_cell.length_c   1.000
_cell.angle_alpha   90.00
_cell.angle_beta   90.00
_cell.angle_gamma   90.00
#
_symmetry.space_group_name_H-M   'P 1'
#
loop_
_entity.id
_entity.type
_entity.pdbx_description
1 polymer ?
#
loop_
_entity_poly.entity_id
_entity_poly.type
_entity_poly.pdbx_seq_one_letter_code
_entity_poly.pdbx_strand_id
1 'polypeptide(L)'
;MQPGILWIKGLQTGSQGALKYNERSVPMKKHLESLLRGVIAWTIGSVCVVADEPPVRTGVQIPAIVGDYTLIYKPQPDVYSGQDTQNYKNGETYTHWQTNDHTYIKGPDMDGSGDRWHCFGITRPDKAENDGVHEGEGTCFHALAPIGKLATAMRPQVWIDQPKLDVSGCGWAPHCIKIGEAFSLISSTNGRAESIDLFDWRDKGKLKVKGENTRDPDVLFWNGTYYLTRCSNRSVSLVTSVDFVNWTDPVNIFTAPQESWNCESPTLVERHGVFYLFWCLWDSAGSGEQLEALYDGHDPSTYDYRTFVYASDTPMDFHDRDPVAQLAAHAPEIIQDEEDRYFISSADYPQRGINLARLVWIPRKPSS
;
A
#
# COMPACT_ATOMS: atom_id res chain seq x y z
N MET A 1 -48.85 -30.90 0.31
CA MET A 1 -48.03 -31.80 -0.54
C MET A 1 -46.58 -31.41 -0.34
N GLN A 2 -45.85 -32.19 0.44
CA GLN A 2 -44.38 -32.26 0.46
C GLN A 2 -44.00 -33.62 -0.14
N PRO A 3 -42.85 -33.70 -0.84
CA PRO A 3 -41.72 -34.44 -0.29
C PRO A 3 -40.37 -33.77 -0.62
N GLY A 4 -39.24 -34.01 0.05
CA GLY A 4 -38.87 -35.10 0.94
C GLY A 4 -37.57 -35.76 0.42
N ILE A 5 -36.53 -35.68 1.25
CA ILE A 5 -35.13 -36.09 1.09
C ILE A 5 -34.96 -37.58 0.69
N LEU A 6 -33.88 -37.89 -0.06
CA LEU A 6 -33.33 -39.25 -0.16
C LEU A 6 -31.84 -39.26 0.20
N TRP A 7 -31.48 -40.09 1.19
CA TRP A 7 -30.11 -40.53 1.49
C TRP A 7 -29.96 -41.98 1.02
N ILE A 8 -28.80 -42.35 0.45
CA ILE A 8 -28.33 -43.75 0.44
C ILE A 8 -26.83 -43.80 0.75
N LYS A 9 -26.48 -44.66 1.70
CA LYS A 9 -25.15 -45.11 2.14
C LYS A 9 -24.75 -46.42 1.44
N GLY A 10 -23.44 -46.68 1.39
CA GLY A 10 -22.81 -48.03 1.33
C GLY A 10 -22.17 -48.36 -0.03
N LEU A 11 -21.04 -49.06 -0.16
CA LEU A 11 -20.06 -49.70 0.75
C LEU A 11 -18.92 -50.24 -0.17
N GLN A 12 -17.64 -50.08 0.22
CA GLN A 12 -16.51 -51.06 0.21
C GLN A 12 -16.22 -51.90 -1.09
N THR A 13 -14.99 -52.22 -1.56
CA THR A 13 -13.69 -52.63 -0.97
C THR A 13 -12.63 -52.74 -2.10
N GLY A 14 -11.33 -52.61 -1.76
CA GLY A 14 -10.17 -53.30 -2.40
C GLY A 14 -9.74 -52.79 -3.80
N SER A 15 -8.51 -52.89 -4.28
CA SER A 15 -7.24 -53.48 -3.82
C SER A 15 -6.12 -52.95 -4.72
N GLN A 16 -4.88 -53.11 -4.26
CA GLN A 16 -3.60 -52.82 -4.89
C GLN A 16 -3.48 -53.08 -6.40
N GLY A 17 -2.68 -52.25 -7.10
CA GLY A 17 -2.19 -52.54 -8.44
C GLY A 17 -1.39 -51.41 -9.05
N ALA A 18 -0.06 -51.50 -8.97
CA ALA A 18 0.87 -50.57 -9.60
C ALA A 18 0.75 -50.57 -11.13
N LEU A 19 0.61 -49.39 -11.74
CA LEU A 19 0.72 -49.21 -13.19
C LEU A 19 2.02 -48.47 -13.50
N LYS A 20 2.95 -49.20 -14.14
CA LYS A 20 4.17 -48.68 -14.76
C LYS A 20 3.79 -47.80 -15.96
N TYR A 21 4.26 -46.56 -15.96
CA TYR A 21 4.28 -45.72 -17.14
C TYR A 21 5.27 -46.29 -18.15
N ASN A 22 4.81 -46.52 -19.38
CA ASN A 22 5.64 -46.94 -20.51
C ASN A 22 5.58 -45.81 -21.54
N GLU A 23 6.66 -45.04 -21.66
CA GLU A 23 6.84 -44.06 -22.72
C GLU A 23 6.96 -44.76 -24.07
N ARG A 24 6.07 -44.44 -25.01
CA ARG A 24 6.30 -44.65 -26.44
C ARG A 24 5.96 -43.38 -27.18
N SER A 25 7.00 -42.70 -27.65
CA SER A 25 6.95 -41.64 -28.63
C SER A 25 6.53 -42.19 -29.99
N VAL A 26 5.57 -41.52 -30.63
CA VAL A 26 5.21 -41.73 -32.04
C VAL A 26 5.18 -40.35 -32.72
N PRO A 27 5.89 -40.15 -33.85
CA PRO A 27 6.00 -38.85 -34.49
C PRO A 27 4.81 -38.61 -35.44
N MET A 28 4.03 -37.56 -35.19
CA MET A 28 2.88 -37.22 -36.03
C MET A 28 3.27 -36.14 -37.04
N LYS A 29 3.73 -36.59 -38.23
CA LYS A 29 3.83 -35.78 -39.44
C LYS A 29 2.61 -36.10 -40.32
N LYS A 30 1.94 -35.05 -40.81
CA LYS A 30 0.80 -35.03 -41.78
C LYS A 30 -0.60 -35.27 -41.20
N HIS A 31 -1.25 -34.20 -40.75
CA HIS A 31 -2.70 -33.98 -40.91
C HIS A 31 -3.07 -32.52 -40.56
N LEU A 32 -2.72 -31.56 -41.43
CA LEU A 32 -3.20 -30.18 -41.28
C LEU A 32 -3.23 -29.40 -42.61
N GLU A 33 -3.72 -30.02 -43.68
CA GLU A 33 -3.91 -29.36 -45.00
C GLU A 33 -5.34 -29.49 -45.58
N SER A 34 -6.36 -29.72 -44.74
CA SER A 34 -7.74 -29.90 -45.25
C SER A 34 -8.82 -29.07 -44.53
N LEU A 35 -8.47 -27.93 -43.92
CA LEU A 35 -9.43 -27.09 -43.20
C LEU A 35 -9.31 -25.58 -43.52
N LEU A 36 -8.83 -25.22 -44.72
CA LEU A 36 -8.72 -23.82 -45.18
C LEU A 36 -9.23 -23.65 -46.60
N ARG A 37 -10.53 -23.91 -46.82
CA ARG A 37 -11.32 -23.35 -47.93
C ARG A 37 -12.75 -23.09 -47.48
N GLY A 38 -12.90 -22.08 -46.62
CA GLY A 38 -14.18 -21.48 -46.26
C GLY A 38 -14.04 -19.97 -46.41
N VAL A 39 -14.61 -19.44 -47.49
CA VAL A 39 -14.68 -18.01 -47.79
C VAL A 39 -15.55 -17.34 -46.71
N ILE A 40 -14.95 -16.51 -45.87
CA ILE A 40 -15.67 -15.52 -45.06
C ILE A 40 -15.00 -14.18 -45.36
N ALA A 41 -15.73 -13.34 -46.10
CA ALA A 41 -15.40 -11.94 -46.25
C ALA A 41 -15.60 -11.24 -44.90
N TRP A 42 -14.51 -11.02 -44.16
CA TRP A 42 -14.49 -10.06 -43.07
C TRP A 42 -14.13 -8.70 -43.65
N THR A 43 -15.08 -7.77 -43.60
CA THR A 43 -14.81 -6.35 -43.77
C THR A 43 -13.88 -5.95 -42.63
N ILE A 44 -12.62 -5.65 -42.94
CA ILE A 44 -11.69 -5.04 -41.98
C ILE A 44 -12.19 -3.61 -41.79
N GLY A 45 -13.08 -3.42 -40.80
CA GLY A 45 -13.30 -2.12 -40.23
C GLY A 45 -12.00 -1.71 -39.54
N SER A 46 -11.26 -0.81 -40.15
CA SER A 46 -10.18 -0.09 -39.47
C SER A 46 -10.78 0.60 -38.26
N VAL A 47 -10.63 -0.01 -37.09
CA VAL A 47 -10.79 0.70 -35.82
C VAL A 47 -9.61 1.66 -35.76
N CYS A 48 -9.83 2.90 -36.21
CA CYS A 48 -8.98 4.00 -35.79
C CYS A 48 -9.13 4.09 -34.27
N VAL A 49 -8.19 3.49 -33.55
CA VAL A 49 -7.89 3.90 -32.19
C VAL A 49 -7.41 5.33 -32.35
N VAL A 50 -8.33 6.28 -32.17
CA VAL A 50 -7.95 7.67 -31.99
C VAL A 50 -7.12 7.64 -30.72
N ALA A 51 -5.80 7.81 -30.85
CA ALA A 51 -4.97 8.01 -29.69
C ALA A 51 -5.55 9.22 -28.97
N ASP A 52 -6.04 9.02 -27.74
CA ASP A 52 -6.49 10.12 -26.90
C ASP A 52 -5.38 11.18 -26.91
N GLU A 53 -5.75 12.42 -27.24
CA GLU A 53 -4.78 13.52 -27.20
C GLU A 53 -4.14 13.52 -25.80
N PRO A 54 -2.81 13.68 -25.72
CA PRO A 54 -2.13 13.66 -24.43
C PRO A 54 -2.79 14.71 -23.52
N PRO A 55 -3.07 14.37 -22.25
CA PRO A 55 -3.76 15.27 -21.34
C PRO A 55 -3.04 16.61 -21.32
N VAL A 56 -3.81 17.69 -21.48
CA VAL A 56 -3.27 19.05 -21.44
C VAL A 56 -2.58 19.24 -20.09
N ARG A 57 -1.26 19.42 -20.11
CA ARG A 57 -0.47 19.65 -18.90
C ARG A 57 -0.98 20.90 -18.19
N THR A 58 -1.71 20.69 -17.10
CA THR A 58 -1.98 21.73 -16.12
C THR A 58 -0.72 21.82 -15.27
N GLY A 59 0.11 22.86 -15.46
CA GLY A 59 1.41 22.97 -14.79
C GLY A 59 1.36 22.75 -13.26
N VAL A 60 2.53 22.62 -12.62
CA VAL A 60 2.68 22.24 -11.20
C VAL A 60 1.61 22.90 -10.30
N GLN A 61 0.87 22.05 -9.58
CA GLN A 61 -0.13 22.47 -8.59
C GLN A 61 0.41 22.24 -7.18
N ILE A 62 -0.09 23.02 -6.23
CA ILE A 62 0.29 22.94 -4.83
C ILE A 62 -0.76 22.06 -4.12
N PRO A 63 -0.39 20.86 -3.63
CA PRO A 63 -1.29 20.09 -2.80
C PRO A 63 -1.52 20.81 -1.48
N ALA A 64 -2.76 20.81 -1.00
CA ALA A 64 -3.16 21.42 0.25
C ALA A 64 -4.22 20.57 0.95
N ILE A 65 -4.07 20.44 2.28
CA ILE A 65 -5.09 19.87 3.15
C ILE A 65 -6.21 20.90 3.32
N VAL A 66 -7.46 20.48 3.16
CA VAL A 66 -8.63 21.33 3.41
C VAL A 66 -9.58 20.69 4.42
N GLY A 67 -9.98 21.47 5.41
CA GLY A 67 -10.74 20.99 6.56
C GLY A 67 -9.87 20.25 7.58
N ASP A 68 -10.54 19.68 8.58
CA ASP A 68 -9.88 18.97 9.67
C ASP A 68 -9.64 17.50 9.32
N TYR A 69 -8.66 16.90 9.99
CA TYR A 69 -8.49 15.46 10.02
C TYR A 69 -9.65 14.77 10.75
N THR A 70 -10.12 13.66 10.17
CA THR A 70 -11.06 12.74 10.82
C THR A 70 -10.29 11.51 11.32
N LEU A 71 -10.36 11.22 12.63
CA LEU A 71 -9.86 9.97 13.19
C LEU A 71 -10.76 8.80 12.75
N ILE A 72 -10.34 8.06 11.72
CA ILE A 72 -11.17 7.03 11.10
C ILE A 72 -11.01 5.66 11.76
N TYR A 73 -9.83 5.38 12.34
CA TYR A 73 -9.51 4.10 12.95
C TYR A 73 -8.61 4.28 14.17
N LYS A 74 -8.87 3.50 15.21
CA LYS A 74 -8.01 3.34 16.38
C LYS A 74 -8.00 1.85 16.76
N PRO A 75 -6.83 1.23 16.97
CA PRO A 75 -6.78 -0.18 17.34
C PRO A 75 -7.48 -0.41 18.68
N GLN A 76 -8.12 -1.56 18.81
CA GLN A 76 -8.73 -2.00 20.06
C GLN A 76 -7.68 -2.63 20.99
N PRO A 77 -7.97 -2.75 22.30
CA PRO A 77 -7.18 -3.60 23.19
C PRO A 77 -7.02 -5.01 22.60
N ASP A 78 -5.80 -5.52 22.61
CA ASP A 78 -5.45 -6.77 21.95
C ASP A 78 -4.29 -7.47 22.68
N VAL A 79 -4.03 -8.72 22.30
CA VAL A 79 -2.89 -9.53 22.77
C VAL A 79 -1.68 -9.24 21.92
N TYR A 80 -0.55 -8.90 22.55
CA TYR A 80 0.70 -8.69 21.84
C TYR A 80 1.25 -10.01 21.30
N SER A 81 1.40 -10.10 19.98
CA SER A 81 1.90 -11.28 19.28
C SER A 81 3.34 -11.15 18.77
N GLY A 82 3.97 -9.98 18.97
CA GLY A 82 5.37 -9.74 18.57
C GLY A 82 6.39 -10.40 19.51
N GLN A 83 7.68 -10.12 19.29
CA GLN A 83 8.76 -10.67 20.12
C GLN A 83 8.81 -9.98 21.48
N ASP A 84 9.16 -10.72 22.53
CA ASP A 84 9.41 -10.14 23.85
C ASP A 84 10.46 -9.02 23.76
N THR A 85 10.12 -7.86 24.32
CA THR A 85 11.02 -6.72 24.49
C THR A 85 11.24 -6.44 25.98
N GLN A 86 11.86 -5.30 26.30
CA GLN A 86 11.98 -4.85 27.68
C GLN A 86 10.59 -4.54 28.27
N ASN A 87 9.75 -3.84 27.50
CA ASN A 87 8.44 -3.32 27.94
C ASN A 87 7.26 -4.20 27.50
N TYR A 88 7.44 -5.02 26.46
CA TYR A 88 6.37 -5.81 25.84
C TYR A 88 6.61 -7.32 25.94
N LYS A 89 5.56 -8.09 26.23
CA LYS A 89 5.62 -9.54 26.43
C LYS A 89 4.58 -10.22 25.54
N ASN A 90 5.04 -11.20 24.77
CA ASN A 90 4.20 -12.01 23.91
C ASN A 90 3.12 -12.70 24.75
N GLY A 91 1.87 -12.64 24.29
CA GLY A 91 0.73 -13.21 24.98
C GLY A 91 0.11 -12.33 26.07
N GLU A 92 0.70 -11.17 26.40
CA GLU A 92 0.05 -10.19 27.29
C GLU A 92 -0.98 -9.34 26.55
N THR A 93 -2.05 -8.95 27.26
CA THR A 93 -3.05 -8.02 26.76
C THR A 93 -2.68 -6.59 27.10
N TYR A 94 -2.84 -5.70 26.12
CA TYR A 94 -2.53 -4.27 26.23
C TYR A 94 -3.77 -3.45 25.88
N THR A 95 -4.02 -2.39 26.67
CA THR A 95 -5.20 -1.53 26.52
C THR A 95 -4.99 -0.37 25.56
N HIS A 96 -3.73 -0.03 25.30
CA HIS A 96 -3.34 1.07 24.43
C HIS A 96 -2.44 0.53 23.34
N TRP A 97 -2.77 0.90 22.12
CA TRP A 97 -2.09 0.50 20.91
C TRP A 97 -1.92 1.72 20.02
N GLN A 98 -0.77 1.78 19.37
CA GLN A 98 -0.37 2.83 18.46
C GLN A 98 -0.32 2.26 17.04
N THR A 99 -0.66 3.08 16.07
CA THR A 99 -0.52 2.76 14.64
C THR A 99 0.62 3.58 14.06
N ASN A 100 1.33 2.99 13.12
CA ASN A 100 2.31 3.68 12.30
C ASN A 100 2.23 3.11 10.87
N ASP A 101 2.93 3.74 9.92
CA ASP A 101 3.09 3.35 8.50
C ASP A 101 2.02 2.40 7.96
N HIS A 102 1.12 2.95 7.17
CA HIS A 102 -0.05 2.23 6.69
C HIS A 102 -0.22 2.38 5.19
N THR A 103 -1.12 1.56 4.63
CA THR A 103 -1.49 1.56 3.22
C THR A 103 -2.97 1.27 3.05
N TYR A 104 -3.56 1.81 1.99
CA TYR A 104 -4.96 1.64 1.67
C TYR A 104 -5.16 0.90 0.36
N ILE A 105 -6.15 0.03 0.32
CA ILE A 105 -6.60 -0.56 -0.93
C ILE A 105 -8.09 -0.86 -0.89
N LYS A 106 -8.77 -0.64 -2.02
CA LYS A 106 -10.15 -1.06 -2.19
C LYS A 106 -10.21 -2.47 -2.75
N GLY A 107 -11.03 -3.32 -2.17
CA GLY A 107 -11.22 -4.69 -2.63
C GLY A 107 -12.50 -5.32 -2.06
N PRO A 108 -12.71 -6.61 -2.33
CA PRO A 108 -13.93 -7.31 -1.96
C PRO A 108 -14.04 -7.50 -0.45
N ASP A 109 -15.27 -7.55 0.04
CA ASP A 109 -15.56 -8.08 1.37
C ASP A 109 -15.51 -9.63 1.39
N MET A 110 -15.32 -10.20 2.57
CA MET A 110 -15.11 -11.65 2.75
C MET A 110 -16.27 -12.50 2.23
N ASP A 111 -17.51 -12.02 2.34
CA ASP A 111 -18.72 -12.70 1.89
C ASP A 111 -19.16 -12.31 0.47
N GLY A 112 -18.39 -11.45 -0.22
CA GLY A 112 -18.71 -10.94 -1.55
C GLY A 112 -19.89 -9.96 -1.59
N SER A 113 -20.32 -9.43 -0.44
CA SER A 113 -21.44 -8.47 -0.35
C SER A 113 -21.18 -7.11 -1.03
N GLY A 114 -19.92 -6.82 -1.36
CA GLY A 114 -19.50 -5.66 -2.13
C GLY A 114 -18.04 -5.32 -1.87
N ASP A 115 -17.60 -4.20 -2.42
CA ASP A 115 -16.26 -3.69 -2.19
C ASP A 115 -16.21 -2.72 -1.00
N ARG A 116 -15.11 -2.75 -0.26
CA ARG A 116 -14.80 -1.83 0.83
C ARG A 116 -13.34 -1.42 0.80
N TRP A 117 -13.01 -0.41 1.58
CA TRP A 117 -11.61 -0.01 1.79
C TRP A 117 -11.00 -0.81 2.93
N HIS A 118 -9.78 -1.27 2.71
CA HIS A 118 -8.94 -1.98 3.66
C HIS A 118 -7.76 -1.07 3.98
N CYS A 119 -7.37 -1.04 5.25
CA CYS A 119 -6.16 -0.37 5.71
C CYS A 119 -5.29 -1.38 6.44
N PHE A 120 -4.03 -1.47 6.06
CA PHE A 120 -3.03 -2.32 6.71
C PHE A 120 -1.90 -1.42 7.19
N GLY A 121 -1.25 -1.77 8.28
CA GLY A 121 -0.11 -0.97 8.75
C GLY A 121 0.53 -1.53 10.00
N ILE A 122 1.59 -0.86 10.45
CA ILE A 122 2.27 -1.21 11.69
C ILE A 122 1.34 -0.92 12.86
N THR A 123 1.31 -1.84 13.83
CA THR A 123 0.79 -1.51 15.15
C THR A 123 1.67 -2.10 16.23
N ARG A 124 1.61 -1.49 17.41
CA ARG A 124 2.32 -1.91 18.61
C ARG A 124 1.54 -1.51 19.86
N PRO A 125 1.71 -2.20 20.99
CA PRO A 125 1.25 -1.69 22.26
C PRO A 125 1.96 -0.39 22.64
N ASP A 126 1.33 0.41 23.51
CA ASP A 126 1.88 1.67 24.00
C ASP A 126 1.67 1.76 25.52
N LYS A 127 2.66 1.29 26.30
CA LYS A 127 2.58 1.23 27.78
C LYS A 127 3.05 2.48 28.52
N ALA A 128 3.44 3.56 27.82
CA ALA A 128 3.88 4.85 28.37
C ALA A 128 5.29 4.91 29.01
N GLU A 129 5.77 6.16 29.12
CA GLU A 129 7.04 6.72 29.66
C GLU A 129 8.35 5.95 29.42
N ASN A 130 9.19 6.47 28.52
CA ASN A 130 10.52 5.98 28.12
C ASN A 130 10.55 4.74 27.22
N ASP A 131 9.45 4.45 26.53
CA ASP A 131 9.45 3.45 25.46
C ASP A 131 10.22 3.99 24.24
N GLY A 132 11.04 3.15 23.61
CA GLY A 132 11.65 3.53 22.33
C GLY A 132 10.55 3.67 21.27
N VAL A 133 10.68 4.62 20.35
CA VAL A 133 9.68 4.93 19.29
C VAL A 133 9.25 3.69 18.48
N HIS A 134 10.14 2.71 18.34
CA HIS A 134 9.88 1.48 17.56
C HIS A 134 9.84 0.19 18.41
N GLU A 135 9.95 0.29 19.73
CA GLU A 135 9.91 -0.90 20.57
C GLU A 135 8.53 -1.57 20.50
N GLY A 136 8.48 -2.89 20.29
CA GLY A 136 7.20 -3.59 20.16
C GLY A 136 6.54 -3.48 18.78
N GLU A 137 7.10 -2.74 17.82
CA GLU A 137 6.71 -2.85 16.41
C GLU A 137 6.98 -4.26 15.86
N GLY A 138 6.45 -4.55 14.66
CA GLY A 138 6.52 -5.87 14.05
C GLY A 138 5.20 -6.63 14.02
N THR A 139 4.11 -6.04 14.53
CA THR A 139 2.74 -6.55 14.30
C THR A 139 2.02 -5.70 13.26
N CYS A 140 1.05 -6.30 12.56
CA CYS A 140 0.38 -5.67 11.44
C CYS A 140 -1.13 -5.59 11.69
N PHE A 141 -1.70 -4.40 11.73
CA PHE A 141 -3.15 -4.25 11.84
C PHE A 141 -3.83 -4.44 10.48
N HIS A 142 -5.11 -4.79 10.54
CA HIS A 142 -6.02 -4.77 9.40
C HIS A 142 -7.32 -4.10 9.83
N ALA A 143 -7.67 -2.98 9.21
CA ALA A 143 -8.89 -2.24 9.49
C ALA A 143 -9.81 -2.21 8.26
N LEU A 144 -11.11 -2.40 8.49
CA LEU A 144 -12.12 -2.45 7.43
C LEU A 144 -13.04 -1.23 7.49
N ALA A 145 -13.13 -0.49 6.39
CA ALA A 145 -14.18 0.49 6.21
C ALA A 145 -15.56 -0.18 6.04
N PRO A 146 -16.66 0.55 6.24
CA PRO A 146 -17.97 0.15 5.74
C PRO A 146 -17.94 -0.11 4.23
N ILE A 147 -18.77 -1.04 3.76
CA ILE A 147 -18.96 -1.31 2.32
C ILE A 147 -19.37 -0.03 1.60
N GLY A 148 -18.75 0.22 0.45
CA GLY A 148 -19.10 1.32 -0.44
C GLY A 148 -17.95 2.28 -0.74
N LYS A 149 -18.25 3.58 -0.69
CA LYS A 149 -17.36 4.66 -1.14
C LYS A 149 -16.50 5.20 0.00
N LEU A 150 -15.29 5.65 -0.30
CA LEU A 150 -14.39 6.23 0.73
C LEU A 150 -15.04 7.39 1.49
N ALA A 151 -15.75 8.27 0.78
CA ALA A 151 -16.44 9.40 1.39
C ALA A 151 -17.47 9.00 2.46
N THR A 152 -18.04 7.80 2.39
CA THR A 152 -18.95 7.27 3.43
C THR A 152 -18.21 6.63 4.62
N ALA A 153 -16.93 6.31 4.41
CA ALA A 153 -15.99 5.82 5.41
C ALA A 153 -15.20 6.94 6.11
N MET A 154 -15.31 8.19 5.63
CA MET A 154 -14.80 9.42 6.25
C MET A 154 -15.65 9.84 7.46
N ARG A 155 -15.77 8.95 8.45
CA ARG A 155 -16.52 9.22 9.70
C ARG A 155 -15.70 8.76 10.90
N PRO A 156 -15.84 9.42 12.05
CA PRO A 156 -15.08 9.05 13.24
C PRO A 156 -15.29 7.57 13.61
N GLN A 157 -14.19 6.83 13.74
CA GLN A 157 -14.14 5.46 14.27
C GLN A 157 -15.13 4.47 13.64
N VAL A 158 -15.43 4.59 12.34
CA VAL A 158 -16.31 3.63 11.64
C VAL A 158 -15.58 2.42 11.08
N TRP A 159 -14.25 2.42 11.14
CA TRP A 159 -13.43 1.33 10.65
C TRP A 159 -13.28 0.25 11.72
N ILE A 160 -13.47 -0.99 11.31
CA ILE A 160 -13.53 -2.15 12.21
C ILE A 160 -12.15 -2.80 12.25
N ASP A 161 -11.55 -2.85 13.44
CA ASP A 161 -10.30 -3.59 13.70
C ASP A 161 -10.51 -5.09 13.46
N GLN A 162 -9.56 -5.73 12.81
CA GLN A 162 -9.51 -7.17 12.55
C GLN A 162 -8.38 -7.81 13.37
N PRO A 163 -8.36 -9.15 13.49
CA PRO A 163 -7.21 -9.84 14.03
C PRO A 163 -5.91 -9.40 13.33
N LYS A 164 -4.86 -9.16 14.11
CA LYS A 164 -3.56 -8.73 13.59
C LYS A 164 -3.00 -9.79 12.66
N LEU A 165 -2.42 -9.35 11.54
CA LEU A 165 -1.89 -10.26 10.52
C LEU A 165 -0.50 -10.78 10.93
N ASP A 166 -0.34 -12.09 10.86
CA ASP A 166 0.95 -12.77 10.94
C ASP A 166 1.44 -13.09 9.52
N VAL A 167 1.92 -12.04 8.84
CA VAL A 167 2.36 -12.11 7.45
C VAL A 167 3.75 -11.50 7.35
N SER A 168 4.63 -12.19 6.60
CA SER A 168 6.06 -11.88 6.51
C SER A 168 6.34 -10.40 6.21
N GLY A 169 6.92 -9.73 7.20
CA GLY A 169 7.34 -8.33 7.12
C GLY A 169 6.20 -7.30 7.22
N CYS A 170 4.93 -7.69 7.30
CA CYS A 170 3.77 -6.79 7.34
C CYS A 170 3.87 -5.75 8.47
N GLY A 171 4.49 -6.10 9.60
CA GLY A 171 4.73 -5.17 10.71
C GLY A 171 5.87 -4.16 10.49
N TRP A 172 6.36 -3.98 9.26
CA TRP A 172 7.41 -3.04 8.89
C TRP A 172 7.04 -2.28 7.61
N ALA A 173 6.25 -1.21 7.76
CA ALA A 173 5.76 -0.30 6.73
C ALA A 173 5.23 -1.04 5.49
N PRO A 174 4.06 -1.68 5.57
CA PRO A 174 3.51 -2.41 4.45
C PRO A 174 2.91 -1.48 3.40
N HIS A 175 3.04 -1.85 2.12
CA HIS A 175 2.31 -1.24 1.01
C HIS A 175 1.52 -2.30 0.24
N CYS A 176 0.28 -1.99 -0.12
CA CYS A 176 -0.62 -2.91 -0.78
C CYS A 176 -0.98 -2.42 -2.19
N ILE A 177 -0.81 -3.29 -3.19
CA ILE A 177 -1.14 -2.98 -4.58
C ILE A 177 -1.87 -4.15 -5.24
N LYS A 178 -2.80 -3.86 -6.15
CA LYS A 178 -3.45 -4.87 -6.99
C LYS A 178 -2.61 -5.17 -8.24
N ILE A 179 -2.35 -6.44 -8.49
CA ILE A 179 -1.59 -6.96 -9.65
C ILE A 179 -2.46 -8.03 -10.34
N GLY A 180 -3.05 -7.66 -11.47
CA GLY A 180 -4.05 -8.50 -12.14
C GLY A 180 -5.25 -8.74 -11.22
N GLU A 181 -5.55 -10.01 -10.93
CA GLU A 181 -6.66 -10.41 -10.07
C GLU A 181 -6.28 -10.54 -8.59
N ALA A 182 -4.99 -10.42 -8.25
CA ALA A 182 -4.50 -10.59 -6.89
C ALA A 182 -4.03 -9.26 -6.29
N PHE A 183 -3.93 -9.23 -4.97
CA PHE A 183 -3.34 -8.16 -4.18
C PHE A 183 -1.99 -8.61 -3.67
N SER A 184 -1.02 -7.71 -3.66
CA SER A 184 0.33 -7.93 -3.16
C SER A 184 0.59 -6.98 -2.01
N LEU A 185 0.97 -7.52 -0.85
CA LEU A 185 1.45 -6.77 0.29
C LEU A 185 2.97 -6.88 0.34
N ILE A 186 3.67 -5.75 0.33
CA ILE A 186 5.12 -5.65 0.34
C ILE A 186 5.58 -4.87 1.57
N SER A 187 6.75 -5.16 2.11
CA SER A 187 7.25 -4.51 3.34
C SER A 187 8.67 -3.98 3.19
N SER A 188 9.14 -3.20 4.17
CA SER A 188 10.53 -2.72 4.30
C SER A 188 11.56 -3.84 4.25
N THR A 189 11.19 -5.07 4.65
CA THR A 189 12.08 -6.25 4.58
C THR A 189 12.15 -6.89 3.18
N ASN A 190 11.47 -6.29 2.20
CA ASN A 190 11.14 -6.84 0.89
C ASN A 190 10.28 -8.11 0.94
N GLY A 191 9.74 -8.48 2.11
CA GLY A 191 8.77 -9.58 2.24
C GLY A 191 7.53 -9.29 1.39
N ARG A 192 7.05 -10.29 0.67
CA ARG A 192 5.85 -10.21 -0.17
C ARG A 192 4.86 -11.29 0.23
N ALA A 193 3.62 -10.88 0.42
CA ALA A 193 2.49 -11.79 0.50
C ALA A 193 1.46 -11.47 -0.59
N GLU A 194 0.66 -12.46 -0.94
CA GLU A 194 -0.36 -12.36 -1.98
C GLU A 194 -1.71 -12.83 -1.45
N SER A 195 -2.76 -12.12 -1.83
CA SER A 195 -4.15 -12.44 -1.48
C SER A 195 -5.06 -12.21 -2.69
N ILE A 196 -6.20 -12.89 -2.75
CA ILE A 196 -7.24 -12.63 -3.75
C ILE A 196 -8.47 -11.94 -3.14
N ASP A 197 -8.53 -11.85 -1.80
CA ASP A 197 -9.69 -11.36 -1.05
C ASP A 197 -9.32 -10.31 0.02
N LEU A 198 -8.04 -10.04 0.24
CA LEU A 198 -7.49 -9.15 1.27
C LEU A 198 -7.65 -9.64 2.73
N PHE A 199 -8.07 -10.88 2.94
CA PHE A 199 -8.19 -11.51 4.25
C PHE A 199 -7.19 -12.65 4.41
N ASP A 200 -7.11 -13.53 3.41
CA ASP A 200 -6.22 -14.67 3.41
C ASP A 200 -4.95 -14.34 2.63
N TRP A 201 -3.82 -14.33 3.34
CA TRP A 201 -2.52 -13.97 2.78
C TRP A 201 -1.61 -15.19 2.67
N ARG A 202 -1.00 -15.35 1.50
CA ARG A 202 0.01 -16.37 1.23
C ARG A 202 1.37 -15.72 1.06
N ASP A 203 2.33 -16.10 1.91
CA ASP A 203 3.72 -15.68 1.76
C ASP A 203 4.32 -16.16 0.41
N LYS A 204 4.99 -15.24 -0.30
CA LYS A 204 5.66 -15.47 -1.59
C LYS A 204 7.19 -15.30 -1.48
N GLY A 205 7.71 -15.11 -0.28
CA GLY A 205 9.10 -14.82 -0.01
C GLY A 205 9.46 -13.35 -0.27
N LYS A 206 10.75 -13.09 -0.51
CA LYS A 206 11.23 -11.73 -0.75
C LYS A 206 11.17 -11.34 -2.22
N LEU A 207 10.81 -10.10 -2.49
CA LEU A 207 11.06 -9.48 -3.79
C LEU A 207 12.56 -9.45 -4.09
N LYS A 208 12.94 -9.77 -5.33
CA LYS A 208 14.32 -9.72 -5.81
C LYS A 208 14.68 -8.31 -6.26
N VAL A 209 14.59 -7.37 -5.34
CA VAL A 209 14.89 -5.95 -5.58
C VAL A 209 16.28 -5.64 -5.04
N LYS A 210 17.06 -4.88 -5.80
CA LYS A 210 18.40 -4.41 -5.39
C LYS A 210 18.31 -3.13 -4.55
N GLY A 211 19.37 -2.83 -3.82
CA GLY A 211 19.46 -1.70 -2.90
C GLY A 211 19.63 -2.17 -1.46
N GLU A 212 20.58 -1.57 -0.74
CA GLU A 212 20.91 -1.90 0.64
C GLU A 212 20.21 -0.93 1.59
N ASN A 213 19.80 -1.40 2.76
CA ASN A 213 19.23 -0.58 3.83
C ASN A 213 18.08 0.34 3.38
N THR A 214 17.24 -0.15 2.48
CA THR A 214 16.03 0.54 2.02
C THR A 214 14.82 0.10 2.85
N ARG A 215 13.90 1.02 3.13
CA ARG A 215 12.64 0.78 3.84
C ARG A 215 11.48 1.54 3.19
N ASP A 216 10.29 1.35 3.72
CA ASP A 216 9.06 2.09 3.43
C ASP A 216 8.73 2.04 1.93
N PRO A 217 8.37 0.86 1.41
CA PRO A 217 8.02 0.72 0.02
C PRO A 217 6.74 1.49 -0.33
N ASP A 218 6.73 2.13 -1.49
CA ASP A 218 5.52 2.61 -2.15
C ASP A 218 5.59 2.25 -3.64
N VAL A 219 4.44 1.95 -4.26
CA VAL A 219 4.37 1.55 -5.67
C VAL A 219 3.35 2.39 -6.42
N LEU A 220 3.87 3.18 -7.35
CA LEU A 220 3.07 3.75 -8.43
C LEU A 220 3.05 2.80 -9.63
N PHE A 221 1.86 2.41 -10.12
CA PHE A 221 1.72 1.80 -11.44
C PHE A 221 1.30 2.86 -12.46
N TRP A 222 2.17 3.17 -13.41
CA TRP A 222 1.93 4.21 -14.40
C TRP A 222 2.46 3.78 -15.77
N ASN A 223 1.63 3.98 -16.81
CA ASN A 223 1.97 3.68 -18.20
C ASN A 223 2.59 2.27 -18.42
N GLY A 224 2.00 1.25 -17.78
CA GLY A 224 2.46 -0.14 -17.90
C GLY A 224 3.72 -0.49 -17.11
N THR A 225 4.21 0.42 -16.25
CA THR A 225 5.42 0.25 -15.46
C THR A 225 5.11 0.45 -13.98
N TYR A 226 5.65 -0.43 -13.14
CA TYR A 226 5.69 -0.28 -11.68
C TYR A 226 6.93 0.52 -11.29
N TYR A 227 6.73 1.52 -10.45
CA TYR A 227 7.76 2.37 -9.87
C TYR A 227 7.74 2.14 -8.36
N LEU A 228 8.70 1.35 -7.87
CA LEU A 228 8.83 1.06 -6.43
C LEU A 228 9.82 2.04 -5.81
N THR A 229 9.31 2.99 -5.03
CA THR A 229 10.10 3.93 -4.23
C THR A 229 10.35 3.38 -2.85
N ARG A 230 11.55 3.63 -2.32
CA ARG A 230 11.96 3.25 -0.96
C ARG A 230 12.94 4.26 -0.38
N CYS A 231 12.82 4.52 0.91
CA CYS A 231 13.70 5.42 1.64
C CYS A 231 14.98 4.72 2.12
N SER A 232 16.08 5.46 2.15
CA SER A 232 17.32 5.06 2.83
C SER A 232 18.03 6.30 3.36
N ASN A 233 17.96 6.49 4.68
CA ASN A 233 18.46 7.70 5.36
C ASN A 233 17.95 8.96 4.64
N ARG A 234 18.84 9.83 4.18
CA ARG A 234 18.53 11.09 3.49
C ARG A 234 18.03 10.92 2.04
N SER A 235 17.82 9.70 1.55
CA SER A 235 17.56 9.46 0.13
C SER A 235 16.25 8.72 -0.11
N VAL A 236 15.63 9.01 -1.25
CA VAL A 236 14.57 8.17 -1.84
C VAL A 236 15.15 7.55 -3.09
N SER A 237 15.13 6.22 -3.13
CA SER A 237 15.56 5.42 -4.28
C SER A 237 14.36 4.82 -4.99
N LEU A 238 14.51 4.53 -6.27
CA LEU A 238 13.47 3.96 -7.11
C LEU A 238 14.03 2.81 -7.95
N VAL A 239 13.27 1.73 -8.06
CA VAL A 239 13.45 0.68 -9.07
C VAL A 239 12.19 0.57 -9.92
N THR A 240 12.34 0.12 -11.17
CA THR A 240 11.20 -0.09 -12.07
C THR A 240 11.06 -1.55 -12.47
N SER A 241 9.83 -1.94 -12.81
CA SER A 241 9.51 -3.25 -13.37
C SER A 241 8.29 -3.16 -14.28
N VAL A 242 8.23 -4.01 -15.31
CA VAL A 242 7.03 -4.17 -16.17
C VAL A 242 6.23 -5.42 -15.83
N ASP A 243 6.79 -6.32 -15.02
CA ASP A 243 6.21 -7.62 -14.68
C ASP A 243 6.15 -7.89 -13.17
N PHE A 244 6.61 -6.93 -12.36
CA PHE A 244 6.71 -7.00 -10.89
C PHE A 244 7.61 -8.14 -10.38
N VAL A 245 8.47 -8.68 -11.25
CA VAL A 245 9.38 -9.79 -10.97
C VAL A 245 10.82 -9.38 -11.23
N ASN A 246 11.07 -8.79 -12.39
CA ASN A 246 12.37 -8.31 -12.83
C ASN A 246 12.45 -6.81 -12.57
N TRP A 247 13.36 -6.42 -11.69
CA TRP A 247 13.54 -5.04 -11.26
C TRP A 247 14.85 -4.47 -11.80
N THR A 248 14.83 -3.19 -12.17
CA THR A 248 16.05 -2.47 -12.59
C THR A 248 17.04 -2.28 -11.44
N ASP A 249 18.23 -1.78 -11.76
CA ASP A 249 19.13 -1.23 -10.76
C ASP A 249 18.49 0.00 -10.08
N PRO A 250 18.76 0.23 -8.79
CA PRO A 250 18.19 1.35 -8.06
C PRO A 250 18.78 2.68 -8.55
N VAL A 251 17.91 3.67 -8.68
CA VAL A 251 18.27 5.06 -8.97
C VAL A 251 17.95 5.89 -7.74
N ASN A 252 18.89 6.69 -7.25
CA ASN A 252 18.58 7.73 -6.28
C ASN A 252 17.78 8.81 -7.01
N ILE A 253 16.55 9.08 -6.58
CA ILE A 253 15.66 10.07 -7.23
C ILE A 253 15.55 11.36 -6.41
N PHE A 254 15.96 11.35 -5.15
CA PHE A 254 15.87 12.49 -4.25
C PHE A 254 16.87 12.38 -3.10
N THR A 255 17.46 13.52 -2.71
CA THR A 255 18.28 13.61 -1.49
C THR A 255 17.81 14.80 -0.65
N ALA A 256 17.48 14.54 0.62
CA ALA A 256 17.05 15.57 1.57
C ALA A 256 18.13 16.64 1.74
N PRO A 257 17.77 17.94 1.80
CA PRO A 257 18.74 19.03 1.77
C PRO A 257 19.58 19.14 3.05
N GLN A 258 19.03 18.75 4.21
CA GLN A 258 19.74 18.83 5.49
C GLN A 258 20.36 17.49 5.88
N GLU A 259 21.48 17.52 6.61
CA GLU A 259 22.23 16.33 6.99
C GLU A 259 21.52 15.48 8.04
N SER A 260 20.80 16.09 8.98
CA SER A 260 20.02 15.37 10.00
C SER A 260 18.69 14.82 9.47
N TRP A 261 18.28 15.21 8.26
CA TRP A 261 16.97 14.85 7.71
C TRP A 261 17.01 13.51 7.01
N ASN A 262 16.29 12.55 7.57
CA ASN A 262 16.04 11.27 6.94
C ASN A 262 14.65 11.29 6.29
N CYS A 263 14.57 10.70 5.11
CA CYS A 263 13.32 10.46 4.42
C CYS A 263 12.66 9.19 4.97
N GLU A 264 11.36 9.25 5.20
CA GLU A 264 10.50 8.13 5.59
C GLU A 264 9.20 8.15 4.79
N SER A 265 8.55 6.99 4.70
CA SER A 265 7.19 6.82 4.17
C SER A 265 6.95 7.61 2.87
N PRO A 266 7.68 7.29 1.78
CA PRO A 266 7.54 8.00 0.53
C PRO A 266 6.19 7.65 -0.11
N THR A 267 5.55 8.61 -0.77
CA THR A 267 4.41 8.34 -1.67
C THR A 267 4.62 9.04 -2.99
N LEU A 268 4.55 8.28 -4.08
CA LEU A 268 4.67 8.79 -5.43
C LEU A 268 3.32 8.82 -6.13
N VAL A 269 2.89 10.01 -6.54
CA VAL A 269 1.59 10.22 -7.21
C VAL A 269 1.82 10.85 -8.57
N GLU A 270 1.19 10.31 -9.61
CA GLU A 270 1.08 10.99 -10.90
C GLU A 270 -0.24 11.75 -11.00
N ARG A 271 -0.19 12.97 -11.53
CA ARG A 271 -1.37 13.76 -11.81
C ARG A 271 -1.17 14.71 -12.99
N HIS A 272 -1.93 14.50 -14.05
CA HIS A 272 -1.98 15.34 -15.25
C HIS A 272 -0.60 15.58 -15.90
N GLY A 273 0.24 14.55 -15.93
CA GLY A 273 1.59 14.56 -16.46
C GLY A 273 2.65 15.14 -15.53
N VAL A 274 2.32 15.36 -14.25
CA VAL A 274 3.25 15.81 -13.20
C VAL A 274 3.32 14.76 -12.10
N PHE A 275 4.51 14.44 -11.64
CA PHE A 275 4.76 13.50 -10.55
C PHE A 275 5.03 14.27 -9.26
N TYR A 276 4.44 13.80 -8.15
CA TYR A 276 4.61 14.37 -6.83
C TYR A 276 5.19 13.33 -5.89
N LEU A 277 6.32 13.64 -5.28
CA LEU A 277 6.95 12.83 -4.24
C LEU A 277 6.63 13.47 -2.89
N PHE A 278 5.82 12.77 -2.10
CA PHE A 278 5.61 13.03 -0.69
C PHE A 278 6.63 12.21 0.10
N TRP A 279 7.18 12.76 1.17
CA TRP A 279 7.95 11.99 2.14
C TRP A 279 7.87 12.64 3.51
N CYS A 280 7.81 11.80 4.53
CA CYS A 280 7.77 12.23 5.93
C CYS A 280 9.20 12.42 6.46
N LEU A 281 9.42 13.50 7.20
CA LEU A 281 10.71 13.77 7.82
C LEU A 281 10.91 12.88 9.04
N TRP A 282 12.12 12.36 9.20
CA TRP A 282 12.67 11.96 10.50
C TRP A 282 13.97 12.73 10.77
N ASP A 283 13.94 13.67 11.72
CA ASP A 283 15.07 14.52 12.06
C ASP A 283 15.90 13.90 13.20
N SER A 284 17.07 13.35 12.86
CA SER A 284 17.94 12.67 13.83
C SER A 284 18.57 13.62 14.86
N ALA A 285 18.47 14.94 14.65
CA ALA A 285 18.92 15.95 15.59
C ALA A 285 17.87 16.29 16.68
N GLY A 286 16.67 15.72 16.60
CA GLY A 286 15.57 15.96 17.54
C GLY A 286 14.24 16.11 16.81
N SER A 287 13.58 14.99 16.53
CA SER A 287 12.21 15.00 16.01
C SER A 287 11.24 15.43 17.11
N GLY A 288 10.32 16.35 16.78
CA GLY A 288 9.13 16.60 17.58
C GLY A 288 9.24 17.50 18.83
N GLU A 289 10.42 17.79 19.39
CA GLU A 289 10.56 18.66 20.59
C GLU A 289 10.02 20.09 20.38
N GLN A 290 9.94 20.56 19.13
CA GLN A 290 9.45 21.89 18.75
C GLN A 290 8.07 21.86 18.09
N LEU A 291 7.45 20.69 17.96
CA LEU A 291 6.14 20.55 17.33
C LEU A 291 5.03 20.88 18.34
N GLU A 292 3.96 21.50 17.87
CA GLU A 292 2.83 21.83 18.74
C GLU A 292 2.17 20.55 19.27
N ALA A 293 1.68 20.60 20.52
CA ALA A 293 0.99 19.48 21.14
C ALA A 293 -0.22 19.03 20.28
N LEU A 294 -0.42 17.72 20.21
CA LEU A 294 -1.45 17.09 19.39
C LEU A 294 -2.84 17.24 20.00
N TYR A 295 -3.90 17.00 19.22
CA TYR A 295 -5.28 17.36 19.58
C TYR A 295 -5.82 16.64 20.82
N ASP A 296 -5.33 15.44 21.09
CA ASP A 296 -5.64 14.59 22.25
C ASP A 296 -4.55 14.67 23.35
N GLY A 297 -3.59 15.59 23.21
CA GLY A 297 -2.59 15.92 24.23
C GLY A 297 -1.45 14.91 24.39
N HIS A 298 -1.31 13.93 23.48
CA HIS A 298 -0.14 13.05 23.50
C HIS A 298 1.09 13.74 22.94
N ASP A 299 2.26 13.22 23.34
CA ASP A 299 3.56 13.78 22.99
C ASP A 299 3.83 13.66 21.47
N PRO A 300 3.95 14.77 20.72
CA PRO A 300 4.33 14.75 19.31
C PRO A 300 5.79 14.32 19.07
N SER A 301 6.59 14.10 20.12
CA SER A 301 8.01 13.71 20.01
C SER A 301 8.23 12.34 19.35
N THR A 302 7.22 11.47 19.35
CA THR A 302 7.36 10.08 18.88
C THR A 302 7.47 10.02 17.35
N TYR A 303 6.62 10.78 16.65
CA TYR A 303 6.54 10.76 15.19
C TYR A 303 6.43 12.18 14.63
N ASP A 304 7.37 12.55 13.77
CA ASP A 304 7.36 13.86 13.11
C ASP A 304 6.29 13.89 12.01
N TYR A 305 5.42 14.90 12.02
CA TYR A 305 4.33 15.04 11.05
C TYR A 305 4.70 15.89 9.84
N ARG A 306 5.95 16.36 9.71
CA ARG A 306 6.34 17.22 8.59
C ARG A 306 6.55 16.37 7.34
N THR A 307 5.59 16.43 6.44
CA THR A 307 5.69 15.85 5.10
C THR A 307 6.09 16.93 4.09
N PHE A 308 7.15 16.70 3.33
CA PHE A 308 7.54 17.56 2.21
C PHE A 308 7.02 17.01 0.89
N VAL A 309 6.65 17.92 -0.02
CA VAL A 309 6.19 17.55 -1.36
C VAL A 309 7.05 18.19 -2.42
N TYR A 310 7.59 17.37 -3.32
CA TYR A 310 8.36 17.80 -4.48
C TYR A 310 7.62 17.44 -5.76
N ALA A 311 7.76 18.23 -6.81
CA ALA A 311 7.10 18.00 -8.09
C ALA A 311 8.12 17.84 -9.22
N SER A 312 7.86 16.94 -10.16
CA SER A 312 8.72 16.71 -11.32
C SER A 312 7.91 16.33 -12.56
N ASP A 313 8.50 16.54 -13.74
CA ASP A 313 7.97 16.06 -15.02
C ASP A 313 8.22 14.56 -15.25
N THR A 314 9.01 13.92 -14.39
CA THR A 314 9.39 12.51 -14.45
C THR A 314 9.38 11.90 -13.05
N PRO A 315 9.00 10.61 -12.88
CA PRO A 315 9.07 9.95 -11.59
C PRO A 315 10.51 9.64 -11.16
N MET A 316 11.49 9.82 -12.06
CA MET A 316 12.87 9.33 -11.88
C MET A 316 13.84 10.38 -11.33
N ASP A 317 13.41 11.64 -11.15
CA ASP A 317 14.31 12.69 -10.69
C ASP A 317 13.55 13.85 -10.02
N PHE A 318 13.88 14.11 -8.77
CA PHE A 318 13.38 15.20 -7.93
C PHE A 318 14.51 16.07 -7.33
N HIS A 319 15.75 15.94 -7.82
CA HIS A 319 16.89 16.76 -7.34
C HIS A 319 16.75 18.24 -7.72
N ASP A 320 17.51 19.10 -7.05
CA ASP A 320 17.65 20.53 -7.39
C ASP A 320 16.33 21.30 -7.55
N ARG A 321 15.32 20.89 -6.78
CA ARG A 321 13.97 21.48 -6.76
C ARG A 321 13.66 21.93 -5.34
N ASP A 322 12.90 23.02 -5.23
CA ASP A 322 12.30 23.42 -3.97
C ASP A 322 11.02 22.61 -3.72
N PRO A 323 10.68 22.31 -2.45
CA PRO A 323 9.39 21.71 -2.14
C PRO A 323 8.26 22.64 -2.59
N VAL A 324 7.23 22.07 -3.22
CA VAL A 324 6.02 22.80 -3.62
C VAL A 324 5.05 22.98 -2.46
N ALA A 325 5.15 22.14 -1.43
CA ALA A 325 4.39 22.22 -0.20
C ALA A 325 5.13 21.54 0.95
N GLN A 326 4.77 21.94 2.18
CA GLN A 326 5.01 21.18 3.40
C GLN A 326 3.63 20.97 4.06
N LEU A 327 3.29 19.72 4.35
CA LEU A 327 2.00 19.30 4.89
C LEU A 327 2.20 18.68 6.27
N ALA A 328 1.21 18.83 7.14
CA ALA A 328 1.19 18.16 8.44
C ALA A 328 0.51 16.80 8.31
N ALA A 329 1.30 15.76 8.11
CA ALA A 329 0.91 14.36 8.02
C ALA A 329 2.13 13.49 8.36
N HIS A 330 1.98 12.52 9.25
CA HIS A 330 3.00 11.50 9.49
C HIS A 330 2.66 10.22 8.71
N ALA A 331 3.67 9.61 8.08
CA ALA A 331 3.50 8.45 7.22
C ALA A 331 2.32 8.58 6.22
N PRO A 332 2.30 9.64 5.38
CA PRO A 332 1.15 9.91 4.55
C PRO A 332 0.97 8.83 3.47
N GLU A 333 -0.28 8.47 3.20
CA GLU A 333 -0.69 7.88 1.93
C GLU A 333 -1.66 8.83 1.23
N ILE A 334 -1.52 8.95 -0.10
CA ILE A 334 -2.40 9.76 -0.93
C ILE A 334 -3.43 8.85 -1.62
N ILE A 335 -4.69 9.01 -1.24
CA ILE A 335 -5.77 8.14 -1.71
C ILE A 335 -6.64 8.90 -2.70
N GLN A 336 -6.87 8.33 -3.88
CA GLN A 336 -7.89 8.79 -4.82
C GLN A 336 -9.15 7.94 -4.63
N ASP A 337 -10.27 8.59 -4.33
CA ASP A 337 -11.55 7.89 -4.18
C ASP A 337 -12.21 7.60 -5.53
N GLU A 338 -13.41 7.03 -5.46
CA GLU A 338 -14.19 6.63 -6.63
C GLU A 338 -14.78 7.80 -7.44
N GLU A 339 -14.59 9.05 -6.98
CA GLU A 339 -15.08 10.28 -7.61
C GLU A 339 -13.92 11.24 -7.96
N ASP A 340 -12.71 10.71 -8.14
CA ASP A 340 -11.49 11.45 -8.45
C ASP A 340 -11.13 12.54 -7.42
N ARG A 341 -11.54 12.31 -6.17
CA ARG A 341 -11.19 13.17 -5.05
C ARG A 341 -9.98 12.59 -4.32
N TYR A 342 -9.04 13.45 -4.00
CA TYR A 342 -7.85 13.09 -3.26
C TYR A 342 -8.04 13.27 -1.75
N PHE A 343 -7.44 12.37 -1.00
CA PHE A 343 -7.35 12.40 0.45
C PHE A 343 -5.90 12.15 0.84
N ILE A 344 -5.51 12.66 2.00
CA ILE A 344 -4.21 12.39 2.61
C ILE A 344 -4.47 11.82 3.99
N SER A 345 -3.82 10.69 4.25
CA SER A 345 -3.86 10.03 5.54
C SER A 345 -2.69 10.45 6.41
N SER A 346 -2.80 10.17 7.70
CA SER A 346 -1.74 10.42 8.67
C SER A 346 -1.86 9.44 9.84
N ALA A 347 -0.77 8.75 10.15
CA ALA A 347 -0.67 7.91 11.33
C ALA A 347 -0.32 8.78 12.56
N ASP A 348 -1.03 8.57 13.66
CA ASP A 348 -0.83 9.20 14.98
C ASP A 348 -1.04 10.73 15.05
N TYR A 349 -0.95 11.44 13.91
CA TYR A 349 -1.25 12.86 13.79
C TYR A 349 -2.61 13.10 13.11
N PRO A 350 -3.45 14.03 13.62
CA PRO A 350 -3.28 14.82 14.85
C PRO A 350 -3.85 14.13 16.10
N GLN A 351 -4.41 12.93 15.97
CA GLN A 351 -4.96 12.13 17.07
C GLN A 351 -4.43 10.70 16.96
N ARG A 352 -4.21 10.02 18.08
CA ARG A 352 -3.70 8.64 18.05
C ARG A 352 -4.59 7.70 17.24
N GLY A 353 -3.97 6.97 16.31
CA GLY A 353 -4.66 6.12 15.34
C GLY A 353 -4.44 6.59 13.91
N ILE A 354 -5.35 6.25 13.01
CA ILE A 354 -5.28 6.63 11.60
C ILE A 354 -6.27 7.74 11.31
N ASN A 355 -5.75 8.82 10.75
CA ASN A 355 -6.49 10.04 10.43
C ASN A 355 -6.54 10.23 8.92
N LEU A 356 -7.62 10.84 8.44
CA LEU A 356 -7.82 11.11 7.01
C LEU A 356 -8.37 12.53 6.83
N ALA A 357 -7.80 13.28 5.89
CA ALA A 357 -8.25 14.62 5.52
C ALA A 357 -8.38 14.76 4.00
N ARG A 358 -9.17 15.73 3.55
CA ARG A 358 -9.34 16.02 2.13
C ARG A 358 -8.09 16.72 1.59
N LEU A 359 -7.58 16.24 0.47
CA LEU A 359 -6.46 16.86 -0.26
C LEU A 359 -6.96 17.51 -1.55
N VAL A 360 -6.57 18.75 -1.80
CA VAL A 360 -6.90 19.48 -3.04
C VAL A 360 -5.64 19.99 -3.73
N TRP A 361 -5.74 20.23 -5.03
CA TRP A 361 -4.64 20.70 -5.87
C TRP A 361 -4.90 22.14 -6.30
N ILE A 362 -4.13 23.07 -5.75
CA ILE A 362 -4.29 24.51 -6.00
C ILE A 362 -3.36 24.94 -7.14
N PRO A 363 -3.83 25.66 -8.17
CA PRO A 363 -2.94 26.20 -9.19
C PRO A 363 -1.81 27.04 -8.58
N ARG A 364 -0.55 26.75 -8.94
CA ARG A 364 0.58 27.59 -8.55
C ARG A 364 0.45 28.93 -9.26
N LYS A 365 0.47 30.04 -8.51
CA LYS A 365 0.54 31.37 -9.12
C LYS A 365 1.87 31.48 -9.88
N PRO A 366 1.90 32.08 -11.07
CA PRO A 366 3.16 32.38 -11.75
C PRO A 366 4.07 33.16 -10.79
N SER A 367 5.34 32.78 -10.71
CA SER A 367 6.35 33.62 -10.04
C SER A 367 6.42 34.95 -10.77
N SER A 368 6.09 36.03 -10.06
CA SER A 368 6.15 37.41 -10.56
C SER A 368 7.56 37.86 -10.89
#